data_AF-A0A183LNL3-F1
#
_entry.id   AF-A0A183LNL3-F1
#
_cell.length_a   1.000
_cell.length_b   1.000
_cell.length_c   1.000
_cell.angle_alpha   90.00
_cell.angle_beta   90.00
_cell.angle_gamma   90.00
#
_symmetry.space_group_name_H-M   'P 1'
#
loop_
_entity.id
_entity.type
_entity.pdbx_description
1 polymer ?
#
loop_
_entity_poly.entity_id
_entity_poly.type
_entity_poly.pdbx_seq_one_letter_code
_entity_poly.pdbx_strand_id
1 'polypeptide(L)'
;MCMLRGNCLIGSNSSPSITKKVAQYMSDVLEEQKHKLEDNLTVNGRMGSLLTRELGDIVKREQFIVDSEYLTTLVVVVPKFVVRDFTYDEKKIEESRNELSKLESDKKRQFAPLFRWLKVNFGEAFSAMVHIKALRVFVESVLRYGLPVDFQAILLEPNKKQQKKLRDILKQLYNHLDGSSSSSVLDEDMNVGSFGASSDYFPYVSFKVELNMIDVR
;
A
#
# COMPACT_ATOMS: atom_id res chain seq x y z
N MET A 1 -19.30 -12.08 7.79
CA MET A 1 -20.16 -12.26 8.98
C MET A 1 -19.42 -11.72 10.19
N CYS A 2 -19.73 -10.49 10.62
CA CYS A 2 -19.32 -9.97 11.92
C CYS A 2 -20.59 -9.43 12.59
N MET A 3 -21.10 -10.18 13.58
CA MET A 3 -22.01 -9.62 14.57
C MET A 3 -21.21 -8.65 15.42
N LEU A 4 -21.42 -7.34 15.27
CA LEU A 4 -21.03 -6.38 16.30
C LEU A 4 -22.13 -6.33 17.36
N ARG A 5 -22.23 -7.42 18.14
CA ARG A 5 -22.83 -7.36 19.48
C ARG A 5 -21.71 -6.97 20.43
N GLY A 6 -21.56 -5.68 20.66
CA GLY A 6 -20.55 -5.12 21.54
C GLY A 6 -20.56 -3.61 21.42
N ASN A 7 -20.91 -2.94 22.51
CA ASN A 7 -20.99 -1.50 22.67
C ASN A 7 -19.84 -0.75 21.99
N CYS A 8 -20.02 -0.31 20.75
CA CYS A 8 -19.17 0.71 20.16
C CYS A 8 -19.78 2.06 20.55
N LEU A 9 -19.45 2.52 21.76
CA LEU A 9 -19.69 3.89 22.18
C LEU A 9 -18.90 4.80 21.23
N ILE A 10 -19.54 5.26 20.15
CA ILE A 10 -19.01 6.33 19.31
C ILE A 10 -19.14 7.61 20.14
N GLY A 11 -18.16 7.81 21.02
CA GLY A 11 -17.97 9.04 21.76
C GLY A 11 -17.73 10.19 20.78
N SER A 12 -18.55 11.22 20.90
CA SER A 12 -18.77 12.37 20.03
C SER A 12 -17.60 13.36 19.87
N ASN A 13 -16.36 12.98 20.15
CA ASN A 13 -15.16 13.85 20.07
C ASN A 13 -14.01 13.29 19.21
N SER A 14 -14.28 12.30 18.36
CA SER A 14 -13.25 11.38 17.87
C SER A 14 -12.71 11.67 16.45
N SER A 15 -13.40 12.42 15.59
CA SER A 15 -13.01 12.52 14.17
C SER A 15 -11.69 13.27 13.88
N PRO A 16 -11.34 14.43 14.49
CA PRO A 16 -10.08 15.09 14.20
C PRO A 16 -8.90 14.39 14.89
N SER A 17 -9.16 13.79 16.04
CA SER A 17 -8.16 13.08 16.85
C SER A 17 -7.75 11.75 16.21
N ILE A 18 -8.70 11.01 15.63
CA ILE A 18 -8.43 9.78 14.87
C ILE A 18 -7.60 10.10 13.63
N THR A 19 -8.00 11.08 12.81
CA THR A 19 -7.26 11.42 11.58
C THR A 19 -5.84 11.90 11.87
N LYS A 20 -5.64 12.72 12.92
CA LYS A 20 -4.29 13.14 13.34
C LYS A 20 -3.45 11.97 13.85
N LYS A 21 -4.03 11.06 14.63
CA LYS A 21 -3.34 9.85 15.11
C LYS A 21 -2.97 8.92 13.96
N VAL A 22 -3.86 8.74 12.98
CA VAL A 22 -3.60 7.91 11.79
C VAL A 22 -2.53 8.52 10.90
N ALA A 23 -2.55 9.84 10.70
CA ALA A 23 -1.54 10.54 9.92
C ALA A 23 -0.15 10.50 10.60
N GLN A 24 -0.11 10.76 11.91
CA GLN A 24 1.13 10.64 12.70
C GLN A 24 1.68 9.22 12.63
N TYR A 25 0.83 8.23 12.84
CA TYR A 25 1.18 6.82 12.76
C TYR A 25 1.73 6.44 11.38
N MET A 26 1.08 6.86 10.29
CA MET A 26 1.58 6.62 8.94
C MET A 26 2.92 7.31 8.68
N SER A 27 3.15 8.50 9.25
CA SER A 27 4.42 9.21 9.16
C SER A 27 5.54 8.45 9.90
N ASP A 28 5.29 8.05 11.14
CA ASP A 28 6.24 7.31 11.97
C ASP A 28 6.59 5.94 11.34
N VAL A 29 5.58 5.27 10.77
CA VAL A 29 5.73 4.03 10.01
C VAL A 29 6.65 4.22 8.81
N LEU A 30 6.40 5.25 7.98
CA LEU A 30 7.17 5.50 6.77
C LEU A 30 8.64 5.83 7.05
N GLU A 31 8.91 6.62 8.09
CA GLU A 31 10.28 6.95 8.51
C GLU A 31 11.03 5.71 9.00
N GLU A 32 10.38 4.82 9.76
CA GLU A 32 11.01 3.59 10.26
C GLU A 32 11.29 2.58 9.12
N GLN A 33 10.48 2.58 8.06
CA GLN A 33 10.68 1.71 6.90
C GLN A 33 11.80 2.16 5.97
N LYS A 34 12.04 3.48 5.85
CA LYS A 34 13.00 4.05 4.89
C LYS A 34 14.40 3.47 5.09
N HIS A 35 14.92 3.53 6.32
CA HIS A 35 16.27 3.05 6.62
C HIS A 35 16.44 1.54 6.41
N LYS A 36 15.42 0.75 6.77
CA LYS A 36 15.43 -0.72 6.57
C LYS A 36 15.33 -1.10 5.09
N LEU A 37 14.69 -0.29 4.24
CA LEU A 37 14.64 -0.53 2.80
C LEU A 37 15.93 -0.12 2.08
N GLU A 38 16.53 1.00 2.48
CA GLU A 38 17.79 1.50 1.91
C GLU A 38 18.92 0.45 2.05
N ASP A 39 19.05 -0.18 3.21
CA ASP A 39 20.03 -1.25 3.47
C ASP A 39 19.76 -2.53 2.62
N ASN A 40 18.50 -2.78 2.26
CA ASN A 40 18.10 -3.95 1.46
C ASN A 40 18.34 -3.77 -0.04
N LEU A 41 18.36 -2.53 -0.52
CA LEU A 41 18.53 -2.13 -1.92
C LEU A 41 19.99 -2.16 -2.37
N THR A 42 20.93 -1.76 -1.52
CA THR A 42 22.38 -1.84 -1.77
C THR A 42 22.83 -3.27 -2.06
N VAL A 43 22.26 -4.27 -1.37
CA VAL A 43 22.56 -5.70 -1.59
C VAL A 43 22.12 -6.19 -2.99
N ASN A 44 21.07 -5.58 -3.57
CA ASN A 44 20.55 -5.96 -4.88
C ASN A 44 21.35 -5.37 -6.06
N GLY A 45 22.38 -4.55 -5.82
CA GLY A 45 23.26 -4.00 -6.87
C GLY A 45 23.96 -5.05 -7.76
N ARG A 46 23.91 -6.33 -7.37
CA ARG A 46 24.40 -7.48 -8.14
C ARG A 46 23.52 -7.85 -9.34
N MET A 47 22.29 -7.33 -9.44
CA MET A 47 21.37 -7.60 -10.56
C MET A 47 21.57 -6.66 -11.77
N GLY A 48 22.68 -5.93 -11.83
CA GLY A 48 23.03 -5.06 -12.95
C GLY A 48 23.75 -5.77 -14.11
N SER A 49 23.82 -5.10 -15.26
CA SER A 49 24.66 -5.51 -16.39
C SER A 49 26.14 -5.55 -15.99
N LEU A 50 26.95 -6.37 -16.66
CA LEU A 50 28.40 -6.47 -16.46
C LEU A 50 29.14 -5.12 -16.61
N LEU A 51 28.49 -4.15 -17.26
CA LEU A 51 28.98 -2.78 -17.41
C LEU A 51 28.99 -1.98 -16.09
N THR A 52 28.01 -2.22 -15.21
CA THR A 52 27.79 -1.40 -14.00
C THR A 52 27.99 -2.17 -12.70
N ARG A 53 27.94 -3.50 -12.74
CA ARG A 53 28.14 -4.38 -11.57
C ARG A 53 29.62 -4.43 -11.14
N GLU A 54 29.89 -4.68 -9.87
CA GLU A 54 31.23 -5.06 -9.40
C GLU A 54 31.66 -6.43 -9.96
N LEU A 55 32.90 -6.52 -10.43
CA LEU A 55 33.45 -7.72 -11.08
C LEU A 55 34.19 -8.65 -10.12
N GLY A 56 34.37 -8.26 -8.85
CA GLY A 56 35.20 -8.97 -7.87
C GLY A 56 34.77 -10.41 -7.59
N ASP A 57 33.53 -10.77 -7.86
CA ASP A 57 33.01 -12.14 -7.73
C ASP A 57 33.16 -13.00 -9.01
N ILE A 58 33.56 -12.38 -10.13
CA ILE A 58 33.72 -13.04 -11.44
C ILE A 58 35.21 -13.19 -11.80
N VAL A 59 36.03 -12.20 -11.45
CA VAL A 59 37.44 -12.13 -11.81
C VAL A 59 38.30 -13.00 -10.90
N LYS A 60 39.25 -13.73 -11.48
CA LYS A 60 40.26 -14.51 -10.75
C LYS A 60 41.64 -13.92 -10.95
N ARG A 61 42.52 -14.06 -9.96
CA ARG A 61 43.94 -13.62 -10.05
C ARG A 61 44.63 -14.09 -11.32
N GLU A 62 44.36 -15.33 -11.73
CA GLU A 62 44.97 -15.98 -12.90
C GLU A 62 44.74 -15.24 -14.22
N GLN A 63 43.70 -14.40 -14.30
CA GLN A 63 43.32 -13.66 -15.51
C GLN A 63 44.05 -12.33 -15.65
N PHE A 64 44.80 -11.89 -14.62
CA PHE A 64 45.42 -10.58 -14.57
C PHE A 64 46.93 -10.68 -14.45
N ILE A 65 47.63 -9.87 -15.24
CA ILE A 65 49.07 -9.67 -15.14
C ILE A 65 49.29 -8.53 -14.13
N VAL A 66 49.73 -8.85 -12.91
CA VAL A 66 49.87 -7.89 -11.80
C VAL A 66 51.30 -7.33 -11.68
N ASP A 67 52.31 -8.11 -12.07
CA ASP A 67 53.73 -7.80 -11.82
C ASP A 67 54.47 -7.23 -13.05
N SER A 68 53.76 -6.59 -13.99
CA SER A 68 54.37 -6.03 -15.20
C SER A 68 54.24 -4.52 -15.28
N GLU A 69 55.36 -3.82 -15.47
CA GLU A 69 55.38 -2.37 -15.70
C GLU A 69 54.91 -1.97 -17.11
N TYR A 70 54.89 -2.94 -18.04
CA TYR A 70 54.62 -2.71 -19.46
C TYR A 70 53.29 -3.30 -19.94
N LEU A 71 52.68 -4.20 -19.15
CA LEU A 71 51.45 -4.90 -19.52
C LEU A 71 50.38 -4.66 -18.45
N THR A 72 49.20 -4.26 -18.90
CA THR A 72 47.99 -4.19 -18.08
C THR A 72 46.90 -5.05 -18.71
N THR A 73 46.00 -5.57 -17.87
CA THR A 73 44.87 -6.40 -18.33
C THR A 73 43.60 -5.56 -18.35
N LEU A 74 42.96 -5.45 -19.51
CA LEU A 74 41.69 -4.74 -19.67
C LEU A 74 40.53 -5.72 -19.76
N VAL A 75 39.43 -5.40 -19.09
CA VAL A 75 38.19 -6.19 -19.15
C VAL A 75 37.25 -5.59 -20.19
N VAL A 76 36.84 -6.41 -21.16
CA VAL A 76 35.94 -6.00 -22.25
C VAL A 76 34.63 -6.78 -22.15
N VAL A 77 33.51 -6.06 -22.09
CA VAL A 77 32.16 -6.66 -22.06
C VAL A 77 31.61 -6.71 -23.49
N VAL A 78 31.26 -7.91 -23.99
CA VAL A 78 30.80 -8.11 -25.38
C VAL A 78 29.27 -8.26 -25.39
N PRO A 79 28.56 -7.18 -25.74
CA PRO A 79 27.86 -7.09 -27.03
C PRO A 79 27.98 -5.71 -27.73
N LYS A 80 28.51 -4.70 -27.03
CA LYS A 80 28.93 -3.38 -27.52
C LYS A 80 30.30 -3.16 -26.92
N PHE A 81 31.34 -2.99 -27.73
CA PHE A 81 32.73 -2.90 -27.25
C PHE A 81 32.91 -1.69 -26.31
N VAL A 82 32.73 -1.93 -25.01
CA VAL A 82 32.98 -0.96 -23.94
C VAL A 82 34.12 -1.51 -23.11
N VAL A 83 35.23 -0.79 -23.12
CA VAL A 83 36.41 -1.10 -22.32
C VAL A 83 36.19 -0.54 -20.92
N ARG A 84 36.45 -1.35 -19.90
CA ARG A 84 36.42 -0.93 -18.51
C ARG A 84 37.79 -1.12 -17.91
N ASP A 85 38.35 -0.04 -17.38
CA ASP A 85 39.60 -0.10 -16.62
C ASP A 85 39.32 -0.82 -15.29
N PHE A 86 40.03 -1.91 -15.05
CA PHE A 86 39.89 -2.71 -13.85
C PHE A 86 41.28 -3.14 -13.36
N THR A 87 41.64 -2.68 -12.17
CA THR A 87 42.86 -3.07 -11.49
C THR A 87 42.54 -4.18 -10.49
N TYR A 88 43.20 -5.32 -10.61
CA TYR A 88 43.00 -6.46 -9.72
C TYR A 88 43.74 -6.22 -8.39
N ASP A 89 42.98 -5.98 -7.32
CA ASP A 89 43.48 -5.84 -5.95
C ASP A 89 42.84 -6.92 -5.05
N GLU A 90 43.62 -7.92 -4.64
CA GLU A 90 43.10 -9.06 -3.86
C GLU A 90 42.50 -8.62 -2.50
N LYS A 91 43.11 -7.65 -1.84
CA LYS A 91 42.61 -7.12 -0.56
C LYS A 91 41.25 -6.44 -0.71
N LYS A 92 41.08 -5.60 -1.75
CA LYS A 92 39.82 -4.88 -2.00
C LYS A 92 38.68 -5.83 -2.39
N ILE A 93 38.99 -6.87 -3.18
CA ILE A 93 38.01 -7.88 -3.58
C ILE A 93 37.55 -8.69 -2.36
N GLU A 94 38.48 -9.04 -1.47
CA GLU A 94 38.16 -9.75 -0.23
C GLU A 94 37.35 -8.89 0.76
N GLU A 95 37.70 -7.61 0.90
CA GLU A 95 36.96 -6.63 1.72
C GLU A 95 35.52 -6.46 1.19
N SER A 96 35.33 -6.21 -0.11
CA SER A 96 34.00 -6.11 -0.73
C SER A 96 33.20 -7.41 -0.53
N ARG A 97 33.82 -8.59 -0.68
CA ARG A 97 33.14 -9.88 -0.46
C ARG A 97 32.67 -10.05 0.99
N ASN A 98 33.50 -9.66 1.95
CA ASN A 98 33.16 -9.74 3.38
C ASN A 98 32.07 -8.73 3.76
N GLU A 99 32.13 -7.51 3.23
CA GLU A 99 31.07 -6.51 3.40
C GLU A 99 29.74 -7.00 2.83
N LEU A 100 29.74 -7.60 1.64
CA LEU A 100 28.53 -8.16 1.03
C LEU A 100 27.94 -9.31 1.84
N SER A 101 28.78 -10.23 2.33
CA SER A 101 28.33 -11.35 3.18
C SER A 101 27.70 -10.86 4.49
N LYS A 102 28.30 -9.82 5.08
CA LYS A 102 27.77 -9.15 6.27
C LYS A 102 26.41 -8.50 5.97
N LEU A 103 26.30 -7.73 4.89
CA LEU A 103 25.05 -7.07 4.48
C LEU A 103 23.94 -8.09 4.15
N GLU A 104 24.26 -9.22 3.52
CA GLU A 104 23.27 -10.27 3.23
C GLU A 104 22.74 -10.92 4.53
N SER A 105 23.64 -11.16 5.49
CA SER A 105 23.28 -11.70 6.80
C SER A 105 22.42 -10.71 7.59
N ASP A 106 22.75 -9.42 7.54
CA ASP A 106 21.98 -8.36 8.17
C ASP A 106 20.60 -8.21 7.55
N LYS A 107 20.49 -8.27 6.21
CA LYS A 107 19.19 -8.33 5.49
C LYS A 107 18.31 -9.47 5.98
N LYS A 108 18.84 -10.69 6.04
CA LYS A 108 18.08 -11.87 6.53
C LYS A 108 17.65 -11.69 7.98
N ARG A 109 18.53 -11.14 8.81
CA ARG A 109 18.26 -10.87 10.22
C ARG A 109 17.19 -9.78 10.43
N GLN A 110 17.20 -8.74 9.60
CA GLN A 110 16.24 -7.63 9.67
C GLN A 110 14.86 -7.98 9.09
N PHE A 111 14.80 -8.91 8.13
CA PHE A 111 13.55 -9.25 7.44
C PHE A 111 12.45 -9.78 8.38
N ALA A 112 12.79 -10.68 9.32
CA ALA A 112 11.79 -11.26 10.21
C ALA A 112 11.17 -10.23 11.20
N PRO A 113 11.96 -9.38 11.89
CA PRO A 113 11.43 -8.26 12.66
C PRO A 113 10.61 -7.28 11.82
N LEU A 114 11.09 -6.93 10.63
CA LEU A 114 10.39 -6.05 9.69
C LEU A 114 9.01 -6.61 9.31
N PHE A 115 8.95 -7.88 8.95
CA PHE A 115 7.72 -8.53 8.56
C PHE A 115 6.73 -8.65 9.73
N ARG A 116 7.23 -8.98 10.94
CA ARG A 116 6.40 -9.01 12.16
C ARG A 116 5.82 -7.63 12.46
N TRP A 117 6.65 -6.60 12.36
CA TRP A 117 6.23 -5.21 12.55
C TRP A 117 5.19 -4.82 11.50
N LEU A 118 5.42 -5.09 10.21
CA LEU A 118 4.49 -4.77 9.13
C LEU A 118 3.13 -5.42 9.36
N LYS A 119 3.11 -6.68 9.82
CA LYS A 119 1.87 -7.40 10.13
C LYS A 119 1.05 -6.74 11.26
N VAL A 120 1.71 -6.26 12.32
CA VAL A 120 1.05 -5.53 13.40
C VAL A 120 0.53 -4.19 12.88
N ASN A 121 1.39 -3.47 12.16
CA ASN A 121 1.06 -2.11 11.75
C ASN A 121 -0.03 -2.05 10.67
N PHE A 122 -0.04 -3.03 9.78
CA PHE A 122 -1.10 -3.22 8.81
C PHE A 122 -2.48 -3.39 9.48
N GLY A 123 -2.53 -4.13 10.59
CA GLY A 123 -3.77 -4.34 11.34
C GLY A 123 -4.35 -3.05 11.91
N GLU A 124 -3.49 -2.17 12.43
CA GLU A 124 -3.91 -0.87 12.99
C GLU A 124 -4.34 0.09 11.88
N ALA A 125 -3.59 0.18 10.79
CA ALA A 125 -3.96 0.98 9.63
C ALA A 125 -5.29 0.52 8.99
N PHE A 126 -5.47 -0.81 8.85
CA PHE A 126 -6.72 -1.38 8.34
C PHE A 126 -7.89 -1.09 9.26
N SER A 127 -7.71 -1.25 10.58
CA SER A 127 -8.71 -0.90 11.59
C SER A 127 -9.12 0.56 11.46
N ALA A 128 -8.15 1.48 11.39
CA ALA A 128 -8.42 2.90 11.23
C ALA A 128 -9.22 3.22 9.95
N MET A 129 -8.88 2.60 8.82
CA MET A 129 -9.64 2.75 7.56
C MET A 129 -11.09 2.29 7.73
N VAL A 130 -11.33 1.15 8.39
CA VAL A 130 -12.69 0.66 8.68
C VAL A 130 -13.45 1.63 9.58
N HIS A 131 -12.80 2.19 10.61
CA HIS A 131 -13.41 3.19 11.50
C HIS A 131 -13.85 4.44 10.73
N ILE A 132 -13.01 4.95 9.83
CA ILE A 132 -13.36 6.12 8.99
C ILE A 132 -14.56 5.79 8.10
N LYS A 133 -14.63 4.59 7.51
CA LYS A 133 -15.77 4.16 6.70
C LYS A 133 -17.04 4.01 7.53
N ALA A 134 -16.94 3.47 8.75
CA ALA A 134 -18.08 3.35 9.67
C ALA A 134 -18.62 4.73 10.07
N LEU A 135 -17.73 5.68 10.40
CA LEU A 135 -18.12 7.07 10.67
C LEU A 135 -18.79 7.71 9.45
N ARG A 136 -18.28 7.45 8.24
CA ARG A 136 -18.87 7.97 7.01
C ARG A 136 -20.27 7.41 6.75
N VAL A 137 -20.47 6.10 6.97
CA VAL A 137 -21.80 5.45 6.91
C VAL A 137 -22.74 6.06 7.94
N PHE A 138 -22.29 6.24 9.17
CA PHE A 138 -23.08 6.82 10.24
C PHE A 138 -23.53 8.25 9.92
N VAL A 139 -22.60 9.14 9.55
CA VAL A 139 -22.90 10.53 9.22
C VAL A 139 -23.88 10.62 8.05
N GLU A 140 -23.67 9.85 6.97
CA GLU A 140 -24.59 9.89 5.83
C GLU A 140 -25.98 9.32 6.17
N SER A 141 -26.06 8.32 7.05
CA SER A 141 -27.34 7.75 7.50
C SER A 141 -28.13 8.77 8.35
N VAL A 142 -27.45 9.51 9.24
CA VAL A 142 -28.09 10.59 10.02
C VAL A 142 -28.53 11.74 9.10
N LEU A 143 -27.72 12.11 8.10
CA LEU A 143 -28.07 13.18 7.17
C LEU A 143 -29.24 12.81 6.25
N ARG A 144 -29.37 11.53 5.86
CA ARG A 144 -30.47 11.09 4.98
C ARG A 144 -31.77 10.79 5.74
N TYR A 145 -31.69 10.14 6.90
CA TYR A 145 -32.87 9.60 7.59
C TYR A 145 -33.22 10.34 8.88
N GLY A 146 -32.37 11.25 9.35
CA GLY A 146 -32.63 12.05 10.55
C GLY A 146 -32.48 11.29 11.86
N LEU A 147 -33.15 11.79 12.90
CA LEU A 147 -33.18 11.23 14.25
C LEU A 147 -34.59 10.69 14.57
N PRO A 148 -34.73 9.67 15.43
CA PRO A 148 -33.68 8.98 16.18
C PRO A 148 -32.84 8.01 15.33
N VAL A 149 -31.62 7.73 15.77
CA VAL A 149 -30.67 6.83 15.07
C VAL A 149 -31.09 5.38 15.24
N ASP A 150 -32.02 4.91 14.40
CA ASP A 150 -32.48 3.52 14.36
C ASP A 150 -32.22 2.90 12.98
N PHE A 151 -30.92 2.72 12.66
CA PHE A 151 -30.50 2.09 11.42
C PHE A 151 -29.46 0.98 11.68
N GLN A 152 -29.60 -0.11 10.93
CA GLN A 152 -28.70 -1.27 11.00
C GLN A 152 -27.74 -1.26 9.80
N ALA A 153 -26.46 -1.01 10.06
CA ALA A 153 -25.43 -1.14 9.03
C ALA A 153 -25.07 -2.62 8.80
N ILE A 154 -24.86 -3.00 7.53
CA ILE A 154 -24.51 -4.37 7.12
C ILE A 154 -23.32 -4.31 6.16
N LEU A 155 -22.32 -5.17 6.39
CA LEU A 155 -21.23 -5.41 5.45
C LEU A 155 -21.57 -6.58 4.54
N LEU A 156 -21.61 -6.33 3.23
CA LEU A 156 -21.91 -7.33 2.21
C LEU A 156 -20.67 -7.60 1.35
N GLU A 157 -20.38 -8.87 1.13
CA GLU A 157 -19.37 -9.33 0.16
C GLU A 157 -20.08 -10.07 -0.99
N PRO A 158 -20.43 -9.37 -2.08
CA PRO A 158 -21.19 -9.98 -3.15
C PRO A 158 -20.28 -10.64 -4.19
N ASN A 159 -20.72 -11.78 -4.71
CA ASN A 159 -20.05 -12.44 -5.83
C ASN A 159 -20.02 -11.51 -7.05
N LYS A 160 -18.84 -11.32 -7.67
CA LYS A 160 -18.61 -10.43 -8.82
C LYS A 160 -19.66 -10.58 -9.94
N LYS A 161 -20.13 -11.81 -10.22
CA LYS A 161 -21.14 -12.09 -11.26
C LYS A 161 -22.57 -11.69 -10.88
N GLN A 162 -22.88 -11.61 -9.58
CA GLN A 162 -24.23 -11.38 -9.06
C GLN A 162 -24.42 -9.98 -8.48
N GLN A 163 -23.37 -9.15 -8.47
CA GLN A 163 -23.40 -7.76 -7.99
C GLN A 163 -24.59 -6.97 -8.55
N LYS A 164 -24.81 -7.02 -9.87
CA LYS A 164 -25.89 -6.28 -10.53
C LYS A 164 -27.27 -6.73 -10.02
N LYS A 165 -27.52 -8.04 -10.01
CA LYS A 165 -28.78 -8.62 -9.50
C LYS A 165 -29.04 -8.27 -8.04
N LEU A 166 -28.00 -8.30 -7.19
CA LEU A 166 -28.13 -7.91 -5.79
C LEU A 166 -28.51 -6.43 -5.66
N ARG A 167 -27.89 -5.53 -6.45
CA ARG A 167 -28.22 -4.11 -6.45
C ARG A 167 -29.65 -3.86 -6.88
N ASP A 168 -30.13 -4.58 -7.90
CA ASP A 168 -31.52 -4.48 -8.38
C ASP A 168 -32.52 -4.87 -7.29
N ILE A 169 -32.28 -6.00 -6.60
CA ILE A 169 -33.13 -6.47 -5.49
C ILE A 169 -33.13 -5.50 -4.32
N LEU A 170 -31.95 -5.01 -3.90
CA LEU A 170 -31.83 -4.04 -2.81
C LEU A 170 -32.52 -2.72 -3.16
N LYS A 171 -32.42 -2.27 -4.41
CA LYS A 171 -33.12 -1.07 -4.88
C LYS A 171 -34.63 -1.26 -4.79
N GLN A 172 -35.16 -2.42 -5.18
CA GLN A 172 -36.59 -2.71 -5.08
C GLN A 172 -37.09 -2.74 -3.62
N LEU A 173 -36.34 -3.36 -2.71
CA LEU A 173 -36.72 -3.45 -1.29
C LEU A 173 -36.72 -2.10 -0.57
N TYR A 174 -35.74 -1.25 -0.88
CA TYR A 174 -35.52 0.02 -0.18
C TYR A 174 -35.98 1.26 -0.96
N ASN A 175 -36.68 1.10 -2.07
CA ASN A 175 -37.14 2.24 -2.90
C ASN A 175 -37.99 3.25 -2.12
N HIS A 176 -38.72 2.78 -1.11
CA HIS A 176 -39.58 3.62 -0.27
C HIS A 176 -38.80 4.64 0.58
N LEU A 177 -37.50 4.40 0.84
CA LEU A 177 -36.66 5.29 1.64
C LEU A 177 -36.26 6.58 0.89
N ASP A 178 -36.35 6.57 -0.44
CA ASP A 178 -35.98 7.72 -1.30
C ASP A 178 -36.95 8.90 -1.16
N GLY A 179 -38.21 8.61 -0.84
CA GLY A 179 -39.27 9.60 -0.64
C GLY A 179 -39.25 10.25 0.76
N SER A 180 -38.50 9.71 1.71
CA SER A 180 -38.47 10.21 3.09
C SER A 180 -37.46 11.35 3.30
N SER A 181 -36.51 11.53 2.39
CA SER A 181 -35.51 12.60 2.42
C SER A 181 -35.80 13.76 1.46
N SER A 182 -36.85 13.65 0.64
CA SER A 182 -37.25 14.66 -0.36
C SER A 182 -38.60 15.32 -0.05
N SER A 183 -39.23 15.03 1.09
CA SER A 183 -40.52 15.63 1.50
C SER A 183 -40.40 17.07 2.04
N SER A 184 -39.28 17.75 1.79
CA SER A 184 -39.13 19.18 2.04
C SER A 184 -38.41 19.83 0.86
N VAL A 185 -39.09 19.93 -0.27
CA VAL A 185 -39.33 21.13 -1.10
C VAL A 185 -40.08 20.63 -2.33
N LEU A 186 -41.37 20.94 -2.40
CA LEU A 186 -42.05 21.03 -3.68
C LEU A 186 -41.35 22.16 -4.44
N ASP A 187 -40.66 21.83 -5.53
CA ASP A 187 -40.68 22.64 -6.74
C ASP A 187 -40.28 21.75 -7.92
N GLU A 188 -41.26 21.51 -8.79
CA GLU A 188 -41.02 21.14 -10.18
C GLU A 188 -40.07 22.19 -10.81
N ASP A 189 -39.20 21.75 -11.71
CA ASP A 189 -38.22 22.56 -12.47
C ASP A 189 -36.95 23.03 -11.74
N MET A 190 -36.06 22.10 -11.37
CA MET A 190 -34.62 22.35 -11.39
C MET A 190 -33.85 21.13 -11.90
N ASN A 191 -33.63 21.09 -13.22
CA ASN A 191 -32.55 20.33 -13.84
C ASN A 191 -31.19 20.93 -13.42
N VAL A 192 -30.74 20.64 -12.19
CA VAL A 192 -29.37 20.94 -11.76
C VAL A 192 -28.44 19.82 -12.21
N GLY A 193 -28.10 19.87 -13.50
CA GLY A 193 -26.92 19.22 -14.00
C GLY A 193 -25.66 19.88 -13.42
N SER A 194 -24.73 19.04 -12.96
CA SER A 194 -23.29 19.31 -12.81
C SER A 194 -22.77 19.87 -11.48
N PHE A 195 -22.41 18.96 -10.56
CA PHE A 195 -21.07 18.95 -9.95
C PHE A 195 -20.69 17.57 -9.40
N GLY A 196 -19.79 16.85 -10.10
CA GLY A 196 -18.94 15.83 -9.49
C GLY A 196 -19.44 14.38 -9.51
N ALA A 197 -19.01 13.64 -10.54
CA ALA A 197 -18.96 12.18 -10.64
C ALA A 197 -20.30 11.42 -10.70
N SER A 198 -20.40 10.57 -11.72
CA SER A 198 -21.34 9.46 -11.87
C SER A 198 -21.27 8.48 -10.69
N SER A 199 -21.77 8.90 -9.54
CA SER A 199 -21.97 8.04 -8.37
C SER A 199 -23.25 7.27 -8.59
N ASP A 200 -23.18 5.95 -8.54
CA ASP A 200 -24.35 5.09 -8.48
C ASP A 200 -25.21 5.52 -7.27
N TYR A 201 -26.30 6.24 -7.54
CA TYR A 201 -27.23 6.67 -6.51
C TYR A 201 -28.13 5.49 -6.10
N PHE A 202 -28.17 5.21 -4.80
CA PHE A 202 -29.04 4.21 -4.21
C PHE A 202 -29.93 4.86 -3.14
N PRO A 203 -31.19 4.38 -2.98
CA PRO A 203 -32.12 4.89 -1.95
C PRO A 203 -31.69 4.51 -0.52
N TYR A 204 -30.68 3.63 -0.40
CA TYR A 204 -29.99 3.27 0.83
C TYR A 204 -28.55 3.79 0.82
N VAL A 205 -27.99 4.09 2.00
CA VAL A 205 -26.59 4.49 2.13
C VAL A 205 -25.67 3.33 1.76
N SER A 206 -24.81 3.51 0.77
CA SER A 206 -23.95 2.46 0.23
C SER A 206 -22.53 2.98 0.02
N PHE A 207 -21.56 2.31 0.64
CA PHE A 207 -20.14 2.59 0.44
C PHE A 207 -19.41 1.37 -0.09
N LYS A 208 -18.59 1.59 -1.13
CA LYS A 208 -17.64 0.58 -1.59
C LYS A 208 -16.42 0.56 -0.65
N VAL A 209 -16.10 -0.63 -0.17
CA VAL A 209 -14.84 -0.92 0.53
C VAL A 209 -13.99 -1.73 -0.44
N GLU A 210 -12.90 -1.14 -0.90
CA GLU A 210 -11.94 -1.83 -1.76
C GLU A 210 -10.88 -2.47 -0.87
N LEU A 211 -10.79 -3.80 -0.92
CA LEU A 211 -9.83 -4.60 -0.16
C LEU A 211 -8.62 -5.03 -1.00
N ASN A 212 -8.61 -4.70 -2.29
CA ASN A 212 -7.50 -4.98 -3.18
C ASN A 212 -6.36 -4.00 -2.86
N MET A 213 -5.44 -4.42 -2.02
CA MET A 213 -4.25 -3.62 -1.67
C MET A 213 -3.05 -3.86 -2.59
N ILE A 214 -3.21 -4.77 -3.55
CA ILE A 214 -2.16 -5.13 -4.51
C ILE A 214 -2.67 -4.73 -5.89
N ASP A 215 -2.24 -3.57 -6.37
CA ASP A 215 -2.33 -3.23 -7.78
C ASP A 215 -1.09 -3.83 -8.47
N VAL A 216 -1.17 -5.11 -8.83
CA VAL A 216 -0.13 -5.74 -9.67
C VAL A 216 -0.36 -5.22 -11.08
N ARG A 217 0.39 -4.20 -11.46
CA ARG A 217 0.49 -3.71 -12.84
C ARG A 217 1.62 -4.41 -13.57
#